data_AF-A0A2K8P2Y7-F1
#
_entry.id   AF-A0A2K8P2Y7-F1
#
_cell.length_a   1.000
_cell.length_b   1.000
_cell.length_c   1.000
_cell.angle_alpha   90.00
_cell.angle_beta   90.00
_cell.angle_gamma   90.00
#
_symmetry.space_group_name_H-M   'P 1'
#
loop_
_entity.id
_entity.type
_entity.pdbx_description
1 polymer ?
#
loop_
_entity_poly.entity_id
_entity_poly.type
_entity_poly.pdbx_seq_one_letter_code
_entity_poly.pdbx_strand_id
1 'polypeptide(L)'
;MKNCNYCKQSIKPYQLSRSGQISSGAVYTPNNSNIGFVTTGARIYTSHMGCFKTLNKKYWPWAILALLCFIIACSLFIPGIINIFDYKSYNWKTGEQIIDLAKKSKGITELVFAGILTAGAILFITVGYFYSLSFVKDGQHANDYIDEEAKLIYDAAFKKAKEELK
;
A
#
# COMPACT_ATOMS: atom_id res chain seq x y z
N MET A 1 22.00 -7.13 11.64
CA MET A 1 21.40 -5.79 11.85
C MET A 1 20.16 -5.67 10.96
N LYS A 2 19.06 -5.09 11.44
CA LYS A 2 17.84 -4.89 10.62
C LYS A 2 18.07 -3.71 9.67
N ASN A 3 17.76 -3.87 8.39
CA ASN A 3 17.79 -2.78 7.42
C ASN A 3 16.38 -2.24 7.20
N CYS A 4 16.25 -0.93 7.04
CA CYS A 4 15.00 -0.28 6.74
C CYS A 4 14.50 -0.69 5.36
N ASN A 5 13.24 -1.12 5.26
CA ASN A 5 12.66 -1.56 4.01
C ASN A 5 12.55 -0.44 2.96
N TYR A 6 12.49 0.81 3.38
CA TYR A 6 12.32 1.96 2.48
C TYR A 6 13.67 2.53 2.02
N CYS A 7 14.51 3.00 2.95
CA CYS A 7 15.80 3.63 2.62
C CYS A 7 16.97 2.64 2.48
N LYS A 8 16.77 1.36 2.80
CA LYS A 8 17.78 0.29 2.78
C LYS A 8 18.97 0.45 3.75
N GLN A 9 19.04 1.55 4.50
CA GLN A 9 20.06 1.77 5.53
C GLN A 9 19.79 0.92 6.79
N SER A 10 20.84 0.67 7.57
CA SER A 10 20.72 -0.05 8.84
C SER A 10 19.92 0.77 9.87
N ILE A 11 19.12 0.06 10.66
CA ILE A 11 18.39 0.63 11.79
C ILE A 11 19.26 0.43 13.03
N LYS A 12 19.68 1.53 13.63
CA LYS A 12 20.47 1.52 14.87
C LYS A 12 19.56 1.27 16.08
N PRO A 13 20.09 0.71 17.19
CA PRO A 13 19.28 0.35 18.36
C PRO A 13 18.48 1.51 18.97
N TYR A 14 19.02 2.72 18.91
CA TYR A 14 18.38 3.93 19.44
C TYR A 14 17.31 4.53 18.51
N GLN A 15 17.19 4.05 17.27
CA GLN A 15 16.22 4.56 16.31
C GLN A 15 14.89 3.82 16.48
N LEU A 16 13.80 4.58 16.66
CA LEU A 16 12.47 4.00 16.70
C LEU A 16 12.13 3.36 15.35
N SER A 17 11.62 2.13 15.39
CA SER A 17 11.30 1.36 14.19
C SER A 17 9.88 0.82 14.23
N ARG A 18 9.25 0.75 13.06
CA ARG A 18 7.98 0.07 12.87
C ARG A 18 8.24 -1.23 12.12
N SER A 19 7.79 -2.33 12.70
CA SER A 19 7.77 -3.63 12.03
C SER A 19 6.33 -3.95 11.59
N GLY A 20 6.19 -4.42 10.37
CA GLY A 20 4.95 -4.96 9.83
C GLY A 20 5.15 -6.41 9.40
N GLN A 21 4.08 -7.17 9.39
CA GLN A 21 4.04 -8.54 8.86
C GLN A 21 2.96 -8.61 7.78
N ILE A 22 3.27 -9.28 6.68
CA ILE A 22 2.27 -9.68 5.68
C ILE A 22 1.91 -11.13 6.00
N SER A 23 1.05 -11.35 7.00
CA SER A 23 0.55 -12.68 7.37
C SER A 23 -0.73 -12.57 8.21
N SER A 24 -1.76 -13.33 7.81
CA SER A 24 -2.98 -13.58 8.58
C SER A 24 -2.69 -14.60 9.67
N GLY A 25 -2.13 -14.15 10.80
CA GLY A 25 -1.81 -15.03 11.94
C GLY A 25 -0.81 -14.49 12.96
N ALA A 26 -0.49 -13.20 12.89
CA ALA A 26 0.50 -12.58 13.76
C ALA A 26 -0.02 -12.35 15.19
N VAL A 27 0.57 -13.01 16.19
CA VAL A 27 0.40 -12.63 17.60
C VAL A 27 1.38 -11.50 17.89
N TYR A 28 0.85 -10.28 18.06
CA TYR A 28 1.65 -9.11 18.39
C TYR A 28 2.06 -9.17 19.87
N THR A 29 3.34 -9.39 20.16
CA THR A 29 3.88 -9.19 21.51
C THR A 29 4.61 -7.86 21.56
N PRO A 30 4.20 -6.93 22.45
CA PRO A 30 4.97 -5.72 22.69
C PRO A 30 6.28 -6.15 23.34
N ASN A 31 7.40 -5.57 22.87
CA ASN A 31 8.76 -5.77 23.36
C ASN A 31 9.59 -6.98 22.84
N ASN A 32 9.18 -7.71 21.80
CA ASN A 32 9.96 -8.88 21.40
C ASN A 32 11.11 -8.64 20.40
N SER A 33 12.27 -9.06 20.90
CA SER A 33 13.50 -9.52 20.25
C SER A 33 13.32 -10.16 18.85
N ASN A 34 14.44 -10.22 18.13
CA ASN A 34 14.56 -10.58 16.71
C ASN A 34 14.14 -12.00 16.30
N ILE A 35 13.50 -12.77 17.17
CA ILE A 35 13.14 -14.17 16.95
C ILE A 35 11.65 -14.32 17.20
N GLY A 36 10.86 -13.93 16.20
CA GLY A 36 9.48 -14.36 16.08
C GLY A 36 9.43 -15.60 15.19
N PHE A 37 8.95 -16.73 15.71
CA PHE A 37 8.62 -17.89 14.90
C PHE A 37 7.32 -17.59 14.15
N VAL A 38 7.42 -17.44 12.82
CA VAL A 38 6.25 -17.30 11.94
C VAL A 38 6.00 -18.69 11.37
N THR A 39 4.87 -19.31 11.71
CA THR A 39 4.45 -20.62 11.20
C THR A 39 4.21 -20.63 9.69
N THR A 40 4.17 -19.46 9.05
CA THR A 40 3.94 -19.27 7.61
C THR A 40 5.00 -18.41 6.94
N GLY A 41 6.31 -18.67 7.14
CA GLY A 41 7.40 -18.22 6.25
C GLY A 41 7.47 -16.72 5.84
N ALA A 42 6.72 -15.83 6.49
CA ALA A 42 6.48 -14.49 5.99
C ALA A 42 7.62 -13.54 6.37
N ARG A 43 8.02 -12.69 5.42
CA ARG A 43 9.08 -11.71 5.60
C ARG A 43 8.59 -10.59 6.52
N ILE A 44 9.25 -10.42 7.68
CA ILE A 44 9.03 -9.27 8.56
C ILE A 44 9.70 -8.06 7.91
N TYR A 45 8.94 -7.00 7.65
CA TYR A 45 9.48 -5.76 7.12
C TYR A 45 9.64 -4.76 8.27
N THR A 46 10.86 -4.31 8.52
CA THR A 46 11.14 -3.26 9.50
C THR A 46 11.53 -1.98 8.77
N SER A 47 11.07 -0.84 9.26
CA SER A 47 11.34 0.48 8.70
C SER A 47 11.63 1.48 9.81
N HIS A 48 12.48 2.49 9.54
CA HIS A 48 12.61 3.65 10.42
C HIS A 48 11.23 4.31 10.57
N MET A 49 10.88 4.70 11.79
CA MET A 49 9.58 5.32 12.07
C MET A 49 9.37 6.61 11.25
N GLY A 50 10.43 7.40 11.05
CA GLY A 50 10.39 8.62 10.24
C GLY A 50 10.14 8.32 8.76
N CYS A 51 10.91 7.41 8.16
CA CYS A 51 10.68 6.97 6.78
C CYS A 51 9.25 6.44 6.59
N PHE A 52 8.72 5.66 7.53
CA PHE A 52 7.36 5.14 7.47
C PHE A 52 6.30 6.26 7.46
N LYS A 53 6.41 7.21 8.40
CA LYS A 53 5.45 8.33 8.51
C LYS A 53 5.50 9.24 7.28
N THR A 54 6.70 9.56 6.80
CA THR A 54 6.88 10.40 5.62
C THR A 54 6.31 9.73 4.37
N LEU A 55 6.61 8.45 4.16
CA LEU A 55 6.07 7.69 3.02
C LEU A 55 4.55 7.66 3.05
N ASN A 56 3.94 7.32 4.19
CA ASN A 56 2.48 7.27 4.30
C ASN A 56 1.84 8.65 4.07
N LYS A 57 2.42 9.72 4.64
CA LYS A 57 1.91 11.08 4.44
C LYS A 57 1.92 11.49 2.97
N LYS A 58 2.94 11.09 2.21
CA LYS A 58 3.05 11.39 0.78
C LYS A 58 2.20 10.46 -0.09
N TYR A 59 1.97 9.23 0.36
CA TYR A 59 1.19 8.22 -0.37
C TYR A 59 -0.32 8.40 -0.23
N TRP A 60 -0.79 8.92 0.91
CA TRP A 60 -2.23 9.01 1.22
C TRP A 60 -3.10 9.70 0.15
N PRO A 61 -2.69 10.85 -0.42
CA PRO A 61 -3.46 11.50 -1.47
C PRO A 61 -3.67 10.61 -2.71
N TRP A 62 -2.65 9.83 -3.09
CA TRP A 62 -2.72 8.89 -4.22
C TRP A 62 -3.65 7.72 -3.93
N ALA A 63 -3.59 7.19 -2.70
CA ALA A 63 -4.50 6.13 -2.26
C ALA A 63 -5.96 6.59 -2.27
N ILE A 64 -6.23 7.83 -1.83
CA ILE A 64 -7.58 8.43 -1.87
C ILE A 64 -8.05 8.58 -3.31
N LEU A 65 -7.20 9.12 -4.21
CA LEU A 65 -7.55 9.30 -5.62
C LEU A 65 -7.85 7.95 -6.29
N ALA A 66 -7.02 6.94 -6.04
CA ALA A 66 -7.25 5.59 -6.56
C ALA A 66 -8.56 4.97 -6.04
N LEU A 67 -8.88 5.18 -4.75
CA LEU A 67 -10.12 4.69 -4.16
C LEU A 67 -11.35 5.35 -4.82
N LEU A 68 -11.31 6.66 -5.07
CA LEU A 68 -12.39 7.37 -5.76
C LEU A 68 -12.59 6.83 -7.18
N CYS A 69 -11.50 6.64 -7.95
CA CYS A 69 -11.57 6.02 -9.27
C CYS A 69 -12.18 4.62 -9.23
N PHE A 70 -11.80 3.82 -8.23
CA PHE A 70 -12.32 2.46 -8.07
C PHE A 70 -13.81 2.43 -7.74
N ILE A 71 -14.29 3.30 -6.85
CA ILE A 71 -15.71 3.40 -6.51
C ILE A 71 -16.54 3.79 -7.74
N ILE A 72 -16.08 4.77 -8.52
CA ILE A 72 -16.77 5.18 -9.75
C ILE A 72 -16.76 4.03 -10.76
N ALA A 73 -15.63 3.33 -10.92
CA ALA A 73 -15.55 2.16 -11.79
C ALA A 73 -16.58 1.09 -11.39
N CYS A 74 -16.71 0.76 -10.10
CA CYS A 74 -17.71 -0.18 -9.62
C CYS A 74 -19.15 0.29 -9.90
N SER A 75 -19.44 1.59 -9.71
CA SER A 75 -20.77 2.15 -9.99
C SER A 75 -21.16 2.12 -11.47
N LEU A 76 -20.18 2.13 -12.38
CA LEU A 76 -20.41 2.00 -13.82
C LEU A 76 -20.43 0.54 -14.27
N PHE A 77 -19.66 -0.32 -13.60
CA PHE A 77 -19.55 -1.72 -13.95
C PHE A 77 -20.86 -2.48 -13.77
N ILE A 78 -21.55 -2.32 -12.64
CA ILE A 78 -22.78 -3.06 -12.33
C ILE A 78 -23.90 -2.73 -13.34
N PRO A 79 -24.28 -1.45 -13.56
CA PRO A 79 -25.27 -1.10 -14.58
C PRO A 79 -24.82 -1.46 -16.00
N GLY A 80 -23.53 -1.33 -16.30
CA GLY A 80 -22.97 -1.68 -17.61
C GLY A 80 -23.16 -3.15 -17.96
N ILE A 81 -22.89 -4.05 -17.01
CA ILE A 81 -23.17 -5.48 -17.15
C ILE A 81 -24.67 -5.72 -17.36
N ILE A 82 -25.53 -5.16 -16.51
CA ILE A 82 -26.98 -5.34 -16.61
C ILE A 82 -27.49 -4.91 -17.99
N ASN A 83 -27.06 -3.74 -18.48
CA ASN A 83 -27.46 -3.20 -19.78
C ASN A 83 -27.00 -4.08 -20.96
N ILE A 84 -25.86 -4.78 -20.85
CA ILE A 84 -25.38 -5.72 -21.87
C ILE A 84 -26.16 -7.04 -21.87
N PHE A 85 -26.65 -7.50 -20.72
CA PHE A 85 -27.40 -8.77 -20.64
C PHE A 85 -28.90 -8.58 -20.87
N ASP A 86 -29.47 -7.45 -20.45
CA ASP A 86 -30.90 -7.14 -20.50
C ASP A 86 -31.29 -6.27 -21.72
N TYR A 87 -30.50 -6.33 -22.79
CA TYR A 87 -30.75 -5.57 -24.04
C TYR A 87 -31.84 -6.17 -24.93
N LYS A 88 -32.31 -7.38 -24.62
CA LYS A 88 -33.39 -8.05 -25.34
C LYS A 88 -34.65 -8.04 -24.49
N SER A 89 -35.75 -7.57 -25.06
CA SER A 89 -37.08 -7.68 -24.46
C SER A 89 -38.01 -8.49 -25.37
N TYR A 90 -39.12 -8.98 -24.82
CA TYR A 90 -40.09 -9.78 -25.57
C TYR A 90 -41.38 -9.00 -25.78
N ASN A 91 -41.87 -8.97 -27.01
CA ASN A 91 -43.22 -8.50 -27.31
C ASN A 91 -44.22 -9.61 -26.98
N TRP A 92 -44.94 -9.45 -25.88
CA TRP A 92 -45.95 -10.43 -25.42
C TRP A 92 -47.15 -10.57 -26.37
N LYS A 93 -47.36 -9.64 -27.31
CA LYS A 93 -48.45 -9.70 -28.30
C LYS A 93 -48.07 -10.46 -29.56
N THR A 94 -46.83 -10.30 -30.04
CA THR A 94 -46.37 -10.90 -31.31
C THR A 94 -45.42 -12.08 -31.13
N GLY A 95 -44.89 -12.29 -29.92
CA GLY A 95 -43.86 -13.30 -29.63
C GLY A 95 -42.45 -12.91 -30.11
N GLU A 96 -42.30 -11.73 -30.72
CA GLU A 96 -41.03 -11.28 -31.29
C GLU A 96 -40.08 -10.73 -30.23
N GLN A 97 -38.77 -10.96 -30.42
CA GLN A 97 -37.73 -10.32 -29.64
C GLN A 97 -37.50 -8.88 -30.12
N ILE A 98 -37.58 -7.93 -29.20
CA ILE A 98 -37.19 -6.53 -29.43
C ILE A 98 -35.74 -6.39 -28.98
N ILE A 99 -34.87 -5.92 -29.87
CA ILE A 99 -33.45 -5.71 -29.60
C ILE A 99 -33.22 -4.21 -29.36
N ASP A 100 -32.88 -3.84 -28.13
CA ASP A 100 -32.51 -2.48 -27.79
C ASP A 100 -30.99 -2.28 -27.93
N LEU A 101 -30.59 -1.85 -29.13
CA LEU A 101 -29.19 -1.54 -29.44
C LEU A 101 -28.67 -0.33 -28.65
N ALA A 102 -29.54 0.60 -28.25
CA ALA A 102 -29.13 1.77 -27.47
C ALA A 102 -28.74 1.36 -26.05
N LYS A 103 -29.53 0.47 -25.41
CA LYS A 103 -29.20 -0.12 -24.11
C LYS A 103 -27.89 -0.91 -24.16
N LYS A 104 -27.70 -1.72 -25.19
CA LYS A 104 -26.44 -2.46 -25.41
C LYS A 104 -25.25 -1.50 -25.59
N SER A 105 -25.38 -0.47 -26.41
CA SER A 105 -24.31 0.52 -26.63
C SER A 105 -23.97 1.28 -25.35
N LYS A 106 -24.97 1.68 -24.56
CA LYS A 106 -24.78 2.33 -23.27
C LYS A 106 -23.99 1.43 -22.30
N GLY A 107 -24.39 0.16 -22.20
CA GLY A 107 -23.70 -0.81 -21.34
C GLY A 107 -22.23 -1.01 -21.75
N ILE A 108 -21.93 -1.10 -23.04
CA ILE A 108 -20.55 -1.18 -23.54
C ILE A 108 -19.75 0.06 -23.13
N THR A 109 -20.30 1.26 -23.34
CA THR A 109 -19.64 2.52 -22.97
C THR A 109 -19.36 2.59 -21.46
N GLU A 110 -20.33 2.23 -20.62
CA GLU A 110 -20.18 2.18 -19.16
C GLU A 110 -19.04 1.23 -18.74
N LEU A 111 -18.95 0.05 -19.36
CA LEU A 111 -17.87 -0.91 -19.08
C LEU A 111 -16.50 -0.44 -19.56
N VAL A 112 -16.42 0.23 -20.71
CA VAL A 112 -15.16 0.81 -21.20
C VAL A 112 -14.64 1.85 -20.22
N PHE A 113 -15.50 2.77 -19.76
CA PHE A 113 -15.12 3.76 -18.76
C PHE A 113 -14.76 3.13 -17.41
N ALA A 114 -15.48 2.10 -16.97
CA ALA A 114 -15.13 1.35 -15.77
C ALA A 114 -13.74 0.70 -15.88
N GLY A 115 -13.41 0.13 -17.04
CA GLY A 115 -12.09 -0.44 -17.31
C GLY A 115 -10.98 0.61 -17.27
N ILE A 116 -11.18 1.77 -17.91
CA ILE A 116 -10.23 2.88 -17.90
C ILE A 116 -9.99 3.38 -16.48
N LEU A 117 -11.05 3.58 -15.69
CA LEU A 117 -10.94 4.03 -14.30
C LEU A 117 -10.25 3.01 -13.39
N THR A 118 -10.48 1.72 -13.61
CA THR A 118 -9.81 0.63 -12.88
C THR A 118 -8.31 0.63 -13.18
N ALA A 119 -7.92 0.73 -14.46
CA ALA A 119 -6.53 0.86 -14.85
C ALA A 119 -5.88 2.13 -14.28
N GLY A 120 -6.61 3.25 -14.29
CA GLY A 120 -6.19 4.51 -13.68
C GLY A 120 -5.93 4.39 -12.17
N ALA A 121 -6.79 3.69 -11.43
CA ALA A 121 -6.61 3.45 -10.01
C ALA A 121 -5.31 2.66 -9.70
N ILE A 122 -5.03 1.62 -10.48
CA ILE A 122 -3.79 0.83 -10.37
C ILE A 122 -2.57 1.71 -10.67
N LEU A 123 -2.65 2.56 -11.70
CA LEU A 123 -1.59 3.50 -12.05
C LEU A 123 -1.34 4.51 -10.91
N PHE A 124 -2.38 5.10 -10.32
CA PHE A 124 -2.23 6.05 -9.22
C PHE A 124 -1.59 5.41 -7.98
N ILE A 125 -1.98 4.19 -7.63
CA ILE A 125 -1.33 3.42 -6.55
C ILE A 125 0.16 3.20 -6.86
N THR A 126 0.46 2.75 -8.07
CA THR A 126 1.84 2.40 -8.46
C THR A 126 2.74 3.63 -8.52
N VAL A 127 2.32 4.65 -9.25
CA VAL A 127 3.05 5.92 -9.39
C VAL A 127 3.16 6.64 -8.05
N GLY A 128 2.06 6.70 -7.30
CA GLY A 128 2.03 7.31 -5.97
C GLY A 128 2.97 6.64 -4.99
N TYR A 129 3.10 5.31 -5.04
CA TYR A 129 4.05 4.56 -4.23
C TYR A 129 5.50 4.88 -4.60
N PHE A 130 5.86 4.82 -5.89
CA PHE A 130 7.23 5.13 -6.34
C PHE A 130 7.61 6.59 -6.07
N TYR A 131 6.69 7.51 -6.30
CA TYR A 131 6.86 8.93 -5.95
C TYR A 131 7.08 9.10 -4.45
N SER A 132 6.29 8.44 -3.60
CA SER A 132 6.45 8.54 -2.14
C SER A 132 7.76 7.91 -1.66
N LEU A 133 8.22 6.85 -2.32
CA LEU A 133 9.49 6.18 -2.01
C LEU A 133 10.70 7.08 -2.28
N SER A 134 10.65 7.96 -3.28
CA SER A 134 11.78 8.85 -3.60
C SER A 134 12.10 9.83 -2.46
N PHE A 135 11.12 10.20 -1.62
CA PHE A 135 11.30 11.09 -0.47
C PHE A 135 11.98 10.43 0.73
N VAL A 136 12.12 9.11 0.74
CA VAL A 136 12.69 8.38 1.89
C VAL A 136 13.91 7.57 1.51
N LYS A 137 14.31 7.57 0.23
CA LYS A 137 15.37 6.70 -0.30
C LYS A 137 16.77 7.08 0.21
N ASP A 138 16.99 8.37 0.48
CA ASP A 138 18.26 8.90 0.99
C ASP A 138 18.48 8.68 2.49
N GLY A 139 17.43 8.27 3.22
CA GLY A 139 17.49 8.00 4.65
C GLY A 139 17.56 9.25 5.53
N GLN A 140 17.28 10.44 5.01
CA GLN A 140 17.30 11.68 5.80
C GLN A 140 16.37 11.60 7.03
N HIS A 141 15.24 10.92 6.87
CA HIS A 141 14.22 10.72 7.91
C HIS A 141 14.53 9.60 8.91
N ALA A 142 15.72 8.97 8.87
CA ALA A 142 16.06 7.87 9.76
C ALA A 142 16.22 8.31 11.23
N ASN A 143 16.55 9.59 11.45
CA ASN A 143 16.80 10.15 12.79
C ASN A 143 15.66 11.03 13.32
N ASP A 144 14.56 11.19 12.59
CA ASP A 144 13.43 12.04 12.99
C ASP A 144 12.74 11.55 14.28
N TYR A 145 12.99 10.29 14.66
CA TYR A 145 12.43 9.64 15.84
C TYR A 145 13.50 8.78 16.51
N ILE A 146 14.27 9.40 17.41
CA ILE A 146 15.30 8.77 18.22
C ILE A 146 14.89 8.73 19.69
N ASP A 147 15.33 7.69 20.38
CA ASP A 147 15.34 7.65 21.84
C ASP A 147 16.69 8.19 22.32
N GLU A 148 16.67 9.34 23.00
CA GLU A 148 17.89 10.05 23.41
C GLU A 148 18.69 9.31 24.48
N GLU A 149 18.01 8.66 25.43
CA GLU A 149 18.66 7.86 26.48
C GLU A 149 19.35 6.63 25.86
N ALA A 150 18.64 5.91 24.99
CA ALA A 150 19.20 4.78 24.27
C ALA A 150 20.38 5.19 23.37
N LYS A 151 20.33 6.40 22.80
CA LYS A 151 21.42 6.95 21.98
C LYS A 151 22.66 7.22 22.82
N LEU A 152 22.52 7.85 24.00
CA LEU A 152 23.64 8.10 24.91
C LEU A 152 24.33 6.81 25.34
N ILE A 153 23.56 5.79 25.70
CA ILE A 153 24.08 4.46 26.07
C ILE A 153 24.84 3.83 24.90
N TYR A 154 24.25 3.89 23.70
CA TYR A 154 24.87 3.35 22.48
C TYR A 154 26.19 4.05 22.16
N ASP A 155 26.23 5.38 22.20
CA ASP A 155 27.42 6.16 21.89
C ASP A 155 28.54 5.91 22.91
N ALA A 156 28.20 5.78 24.21
CA ALA A 156 29.16 5.42 25.26
C ALA A 156 29.76 4.03 25.04
N ALA A 157 28.93 3.02 24.73
CA ALA A 157 29.38 1.66 24.44
C ALA A 157 30.27 1.61 23.19
N PHE A 158 29.92 2.36 22.15
CA PHE A 158 30.69 2.44 20.91
C PHE A 158 32.07 3.08 21.12
N LYS A 159 32.15 4.12 21.96
CA LYS A 159 33.41 4.75 22.33
C LYS A 159 34.34 3.77 23.05
N LYS A 160 33.82 3.06 24.06
CA LYS A 160 34.57 2.05 24.81
C LYS A 160 35.09 0.93 23.90
N ALA A 161 34.24 0.41 23.01
CA ALA A 161 34.65 -0.64 22.06
C ALA A 161 35.77 -0.18 21.11
N LYS A 162 35.78 1.09 20.69
CA LYS A 162 36.87 1.65 19.87
C LYS A 162 38.20 1.79 20.61
N GLU A 163 38.15 2.06 21.90
CA GLU A 163 39.34 2.15 22.74
C GLU A 163 39.95 0.76 22.97
N GLU A 164 39.13 -0.27 23.12
CA GLU A 164 39.57 -1.67 23.32
C GLU A 164 40.05 -2.36 22.03
N LEU A 165 39.69 -1.85 20.85
CA LEU A 165 40.11 -2.37 19.54
C LEU A 165 41.37 -1.70 18.97
N LYS A 166 41.96 -0.72 19.66
CA LYS A 166 43.22 -0.08 19.31
C LYS A 166 44.39 -0.72 20.04
#